data_AF-A0A2S9GE02-F1
#
_entry.id   AF-A0A2S9GE02-F1
#
_cell.length_a   1.000
_cell.length_b   1.000
_cell.length_c   1.000
_cell.angle_alpha   90.00
_cell.angle_beta   90.00
_cell.angle_gamma   90.00
#
_symmetry.space_group_name_H-M   'P 1'
#
loop_
_entity.id
_entity.type
_entity.pdbx_description
1 polymer ?
#
loop_
_entity_poly.entity_id
_entity_poly.type
_entity_poly.pdbx_seq_one_letter_code
_entity_poly.pdbx_strand_id
1 'polypeptide(L)'
;RAVDFLRRVDRALGAALKLNPAPLILVAAEPTASTFRRLSRNPARLAGTVKGNHLTTPADQLVELIRPVLEDYLKSRGREALDH
;
A
#
# COMPACT_ATOMS: atom_id res chain seq x y z
N ARG A 1 3.80 -19.16 -9.51
CA ARG A 1 4.67 -18.32 -10.38
C ARG A 1 4.56 -16.81 -10.11
N ALA A 2 3.41 -16.14 -10.21
CA ALA A 2 3.26 -14.71 -9.80
C ALA A 2 2.35 -14.55 -8.57
N VAL A 3 1.22 -15.27 -8.54
CA VAL A 3 0.30 -15.29 -7.39
C VAL A 3 0.99 -15.78 -6.12
N ASP A 4 1.80 -16.84 -6.20
CA ASP A 4 2.56 -17.35 -5.03
C ASP A 4 3.56 -16.33 -4.49
N PHE A 5 4.14 -15.52 -5.38
CA PHE A 5 5.02 -14.43 -4.98
C PHE A 5 4.24 -13.36 -4.22
N LEU A 6 3.11 -12.89 -4.77
CA LEU A 6 2.25 -11.93 -4.08
C LEU A 6 1.73 -12.45 -2.73
N ARG A 7 1.45 -13.76 -2.61
CA ARG A 7 1.08 -14.39 -1.33
C ARG A 7 2.24 -14.44 -0.34
N ARG A 8 3.48 -14.58 -0.79
CA ARG A 8 4.67 -14.49 0.08
C ARG A 8 4.86 -13.05 0.55
N VAL A 9 4.71 -12.07 -0.35
CA VAL A 9 4.75 -10.64 -0.02
C VAL A 9 3.68 -10.31 1.01
N ASP A 10 2.42 -10.74 0.81
CA ASP A 10 1.33 -10.48 1.77
C ASP A 10 1.61 -11.09 3.16
N ARG A 11 2.18 -12.29 3.23
CA ARG A 11 2.58 -12.90 4.51
C ARG A 11 3.68 -12.13 5.21
N ALA A 12 4.73 -11.72 4.48
CA ALA A 12 5.82 -10.92 5.03
C ALA A 12 5.33 -9.54 5.49
N LEU A 13 4.46 -8.92 4.70
CA LEU A 13 3.79 -7.67 5.03
C LEU A 13 2.99 -7.79 6.33
N GLY A 14 2.19 -8.85 6.49
CA GLY A 14 1.44 -9.09 7.73
C GLY A 14 2.35 -9.21 8.96
N ALA A 15 3.53 -9.82 8.83
CA ALA A 15 4.51 -9.87 9.92
C ALA A 15 5.11 -8.48 10.21
N ALA A 16 5.48 -7.72 9.18
CA ALA A 16 6.01 -6.37 9.33
C ALA A 16 5.01 -5.40 9.98
N LEU A 17 3.74 -5.44 9.56
CA LEU A 17 2.69 -4.56 10.07
C LEU A 17 2.32 -4.85 11.54
N LYS A 18 2.54 -6.08 12.03
CA LYS A 18 2.39 -6.41 13.45
C LYS A 18 3.45 -5.75 14.32
N LEU A 19 4.67 -5.57 13.79
CA LEU A 19 5.77 -4.91 14.50
C LEU A 19 5.66 -3.39 14.41
N ASN A 20 5.25 -2.88 13.25
CA ASN A 20 5.06 -1.45 13.03
C ASN A 20 3.80 -1.20 12.18
N PRO A 21 2.70 -0.68 12.77
CA PRO A 21 1.42 -0.51 12.09
C PRO A 21 1.38 0.76 11.21
N ALA A 22 2.41 0.94 10.38
CA ALA A 22 2.52 2.07 9.45
C ALA A 22 1.52 1.99 8.28
N PRO A 23 1.15 3.13 7.67
CA PRO A 23 0.39 3.15 6.42
C PRO A 23 1.14 2.41 5.30
N LEU A 24 0.41 1.65 4.48
CA LEU A 24 0.93 0.90 3.34
C LEU A 24 0.43 1.54 2.05
N ILE A 25 1.34 1.84 1.13
CA ILE A 25 0.99 2.33 -0.21
C ILE A 25 1.54 1.34 -1.23
N LEU A 26 0.66 0.88 -2.14
CA LEU A 26 1.06 0.00 -3.24
C LEU A 26 1.50 0.83 -4.43
N VAL A 27 2.69 0.56 -4.95
CA VAL A 27 3.20 1.15 -6.19
C VAL A 27 3.33 0.02 -7.20
N ALA A 28 2.38 -0.06 -8.14
CA ALA A 28 2.37 -1.16 -9.09
C ALA A 28 1.54 -0.83 -10.35
N ALA A 29 1.96 -1.40 -11.48
CA ALA A 29 1.17 -1.41 -12.70
C ALA A 29 -0.01 -2.40 -12.59
N GLU A 30 -1.03 -2.21 -13.41
CA GLU A 30 -2.08 -3.23 -13.61
C GLU A 30 -1.55 -4.36 -14.51
N PRO A 31 -2.03 -5.61 -14.33
CA PRO A 31 -3.02 -6.06 -13.35
C PRO A 31 -2.44 -6.43 -11.96
N THR A 32 -1.15 -6.17 -11.72
CA THR A 32 -0.48 -6.55 -10.46
C THR A 32 -1.12 -5.87 -9.24
N ALA A 33 -1.41 -4.58 -9.35
CA ALA A 33 -2.07 -3.80 -8.30
C ALA A 33 -3.42 -4.40 -7.89
N SER A 34 -4.34 -4.58 -8.86
CA SER A 34 -5.66 -5.17 -8.61
C SER A 34 -5.57 -6.62 -8.11
N THR A 35 -4.63 -7.40 -8.63
CA THR A 35 -4.40 -8.78 -8.20
C THR A 35 -3.94 -8.85 -6.74
N PHE A 36 -2.98 -8.02 -6.34
CA PHE A 36 -2.52 -7.99 -4.95
C PHE A 36 -3.65 -7.54 -4.00
N ARG A 37 -4.40 -6.49 -4.36
CA ARG A 37 -5.54 -6.02 -3.55
C ARG A 37 -6.60 -7.09 -3.33
N ARG A 38 -6.90 -7.89 -4.35
CA ARG A 38 -7.86 -9.01 -4.23
C ARG A 38 -7.33 -10.17 -3.38
N LEU A 39 -6.03 -10.41 -3.39
CA LEU A 39 -5.41 -11.55 -2.70
C LEU A 39 -5.00 -11.25 -1.26
N SER A 40 -4.69 -9.99 -0.94
CA SER A 40 -4.09 -9.61 0.34
C SER A 40 -5.04 -9.87 1.51
N ARG A 41 -4.51 -10.47 2.58
CA ARG A 41 -5.22 -10.66 3.86
C ARG A 41 -4.92 -9.56 4.86
N ASN A 42 -4.07 -8.58 4.51
CA ASN A 42 -3.66 -7.49 5.38
C ASN A 42 -4.05 -6.10 4.82
N PRO A 43 -5.31 -5.88 4.37
CA PRO A 43 -5.68 -4.62 3.72
C PRO A 43 -5.89 -3.45 4.70
N ALA A 44 -5.97 -3.71 6.01
CA ALA A 44 -6.38 -2.70 7.00
C ALA A 44 -5.49 -1.46 7.03
N ARG A 45 -4.22 -1.57 6.61
CA ARG A 45 -3.28 -0.44 6.56
C ARG A 45 -3.04 0.07 5.14
N LEU A 46 -3.74 -0.47 4.13
CA LEU A 46 -3.61 -0.03 2.76
C LEU A 46 -4.19 1.39 2.61
N ALA A 47 -3.30 2.38 2.59
CA ALA A 47 -3.63 3.80 2.41
C ALA A 47 -4.03 4.13 0.97
N GLY A 48 -3.46 3.42 -0.01
CA GLY A 48 -3.86 3.60 -1.40
C GLY A 48 -2.94 2.92 -2.39
N THR A 49 -3.07 3.30 -3.67
CA THR A 49 -2.31 2.71 -4.76
C THR A 49 -1.88 3.77 -5.76
N VAL A 50 -0.57 3.89 -5.97
CA VAL A 50 0.03 4.63 -7.08
C VAL A 50 0.15 3.67 -8.26
N LYS A 51 -0.63 3.90 -9.31
CA LYS A 51 -0.64 3.06 -10.51
C LYS A 51 0.43 3.50 -11.49
N GLY A 52 1.18 2.55 -12.02
CA GLY A 52 2.17 2.81 -13.06
C GLY A 52 3.38 1.89 -12.98
N ASN A 53 4.21 1.91 -14.03
CA ASN A 53 5.52 1.28 -13.97
C ASN A 53 6.53 2.27 -13.39
N HIS A 54 6.96 2.03 -12.16
CA HIS A 54 7.90 2.88 -11.42
C HIS A 54 9.26 2.20 -11.19
N LEU A 55 9.61 1.19 -12.00
CA LEU A 55 10.88 0.47 -11.85
C LEU A 55 12.11 1.38 -11.99
N THR A 56 11.99 2.48 -12.73
CA THR A 56 13.06 3.45 -12.97
C THR A 56 12.70 4.86 -12.48
N THR A 57 11.60 5.01 -11.73
CA THR A 57 11.21 6.32 -11.19
C THR A 57 12.15 6.67 -10.04
N PRO A 58 12.81 7.85 -10.07
CA PRO A 58 13.61 8.33 -8.96
C PRO A 58 12.82 8.44 -7.65
N ALA A 59 13.50 8.27 -6.51
CA ALA A 59 12.84 8.20 -5.21
C ALA A 59 12.13 9.52 -4.84
N ASP A 60 12.74 10.66 -5.16
CA ASP A 60 12.16 12.00 -4.98
C ASP A 60 10.86 12.17 -5.77
N GLN A 61 10.84 11.74 -7.03
CA GLN A 61 9.61 11.76 -7.84
C GLN A 61 8.55 10.81 -7.30
N LEU A 62 8.96 9.65 -6.78
CA LEU A 62 8.03 8.70 -6.18
C LEU A 62 7.42 9.25 -4.88
N VAL A 63 8.19 10.00 -4.09
CA VAL A 63 7.69 10.69 -2.89
C VAL A 63 6.57 11.67 -3.26
N GLU A 64 6.73 12.43 -4.33
CA GLU A 64 5.71 13.39 -4.78
C GLU A 64 4.41 12.70 -5.23
N LEU A 65 4.50 11.50 -5.80
CA LEU A 65 3.32 10.69 -6.14
C LEU A 65 2.64 10.06 -4.91
N ILE A 66 3.44 9.69 -3.90
CA ILE A 66 2.98 9.03 -2.68
C ILE A 66 2.34 10.01 -1.70
N ARG A 67 2.89 11.23 -1.60
CA ARG A 67 2.49 12.25 -0.62
C ARG A 67 0.97 12.49 -0.55
N PRO A 68 0.26 12.80 -1.65
CA PRO A 68 -1.18 13.05 -1.57
C PRO A 68 -1.97 11.82 -1.08
N VAL A 69 -1.58 10.62 -1.51
CA VAL A 69 -2.23 9.36 -1.07
C VAL A 69 -2.06 9.14 0.43
N LEU A 70 -0.87 9.44 0.96
CA LEU A 70 -0.60 9.33 2.38
C LEU A 70 -1.39 10.36 3.20
N GLU A 71 -1.42 11.61 2.74
CA GLU A 71 -2.15 12.69 3.41
C GLU A 71 -3.64 12.40 3.51
N ASP A 72 -4.26 11.90 2.44
CA ASP A 72 -5.67 11.55 2.43
C ASP A 72 -5.99 10.43 3.44
N TYR A 73 -5.13 9.41 3.52
CA TYR A 73 -5.28 8.35 4.51
C TYR A 73 -5.12 8.86 5.95
N LEU A 74 -4.14 9.72 6.22
CA LEU A 74 -3.94 10.27 7.57
C LEU A 74 -5.13 11.15 7.99
N LYS A 75 -5.68 11.95 7.06
CA LYS A 75 -6.91 12.72 7.29
C LYS A 75 -8.11 11.80 7.59
N SER A 76 -8.29 10.73 6.81
CA SER A 76 -9.40 9.80 7.03
C SER A 76 -9.31 9.11 8.39
N ARG A 77 -8.10 8.66 8.78
CA ARG A 77 -7.86 8.05 10.09
C ARG A 77 -8.05 9.03 11.24
N GLY A 78 -7.65 10.28 11.06
CA GLY A 78 -7.90 11.34 12.04
C GLY A 78 -9.39 11.54 12.28
N ARG A 79 -10.20 11.53 11.22
CA ARG A 79 -11.66 11.64 11.32
C ARG A 79 -12.28 10.42 12.01
N GLU A 80 -11.90 9.21 11.62
CA GLU A 80 -12.36 7.97 12.28
C GLU A 80 -12.06 7.97 13.79
N ALA A 81 -10.93 8.52 14.22
CA ALA A 81 -10.57 8.61 15.63
C ALA A 81 -11.32 9.69 16.42
N LEU A 82 -11.92 10.67 15.74
CA LEU A 82 -12.77 11.69 16.38
C LEU A 82 -14.25 11.26 16.42
N ASP A 83 -14.66 10.38 15.51
CA ASP A 83 -16.03 9.87 15.39
C ASP A 83 -16.29 8.66 16.33
N HIS A 84 -15.28 8.17 17.06
CA HIS A 84 -15.31 7.04 17.99
C HIS A 84 -14.85 7.43 19.39
#